data_AF-A0A6I5R0X0-F1
#
_entry.id   AF-A0A6I5R0X0-F1
#
_cell.length_a   1.000
_cell.length_b   1.000
_cell.length_c   1.000
_cell.angle_alpha   90.00
_cell.angle_beta   90.00
_cell.angle_gamma   90.00
#
_symmetry.space_group_name_H-M   'P 1'
#
loop_
_entity.id
_entity.type
_entity.pdbx_description
1 polymer ?
#
loop_
_entity_poly.entity_id
_entity_poly.type
_entity_poly.pdbx_seq_one_letter_code
_entity_poly.pdbx_strand_id
1 'polypeptide(L)'
;MTKASPFSKDSALERFLKRLPEEVADSFTVEQLQAMQSALQTTQWRRHPVDLRLTIPILWKKFYVVLVAGPERRSNQRRMLDRAKNPIWTSTNLLFVVGLVSLGIMLSLGLFQLKSLSLNLLPSTEIHPAGIPFKESQAACEETGRVWQDGECIDYEHDPIF
;
A
#
# COMPACT_ATOMS: atom_id res chain seq x y z
N MET A 1 47.01 31.59 22.60
CA MET A 1 46.49 30.41 23.33
C MET A 1 45.18 29.99 22.66
N THR A 2 45.22 28.97 21.82
CA THR A 2 44.07 28.48 21.05
C THR A 2 43.22 27.60 21.96
N LYS A 3 42.05 28.09 22.39
CA LYS A 3 41.14 27.32 23.27
C LYS A 3 40.54 26.19 22.44
N ALA A 4 40.89 24.95 22.76
CA ALA A 4 40.35 23.78 22.08
C ALA A 4 38.82 23.72 22.32
N SER A 5 38.06 23.64 21.22
CA SER A 5 36.61 23.49 21.24
C SER A 5 36.24 22.18 21.95
N PRO A 6 35.43 22.20 23.03
CA PRO A 6 35.02 21.00 23.75
C PRO A 6 33.94 20.19 23.00
N PHE A 7 33.62 20.57 21.75
CA PHE A 7 32.52 20.01 20.98
C PHE A 7 33.04 19.11 19.84
N SER A 8 32.38 17.97 19.60
CA SER A 8 32.74 17.11 18.48
C SER A 8 32.56 17.87 17.15
N LYS A 9 33.54 17.71 16.25
CA LYS A 9 33.68 18.44 14.97
C LYS A 9 32.50 18.29 13.97
N ASP A 10 31.48 17.50 14.30
CA ASP A 10 30.29 17.25 13.46
C ASP A 10 28.96 17.37 14.23
N SER A 11 28.97 18.10 15.36
CA SER A 11 27.75 18.26 16.17
C SER A 11 26.70 19.16 15.49
N ALA A 12 25.42 18.91 15.78
CA ALA A 12 24.33 19.80 15.36
C ALA A 12 24.53 21.25 15.86
N LEU A 13 25.24 21.41 16.98
CA LEU A 13 25.60 22.71 17.55
C LEU A 13 26.55 23.48 16.63
N GLU A 14 27.60 22.85 16.09
CA GLU A 14 28.55 23.55 15.21
C GLU A 14 27.87 24.06 13.92
N ARG A 15 27.01 23.24 13.31
CA ARG A 15 26.22 23.66 12.15
C ARG A 15 25.26 24.81 12.45
N PHE A 16 24.77 24.89 13.69
CA PHE A 16 23.93 25.99 14.15
C PHE A 16 24.75 27.27 14.36
N LEU A 17 25.89 27.19 15.05
CA LEU A 17 26.77 28.33 15.32
C LEU A 17 27.30 28.97 14.02
N LYS A 18 27.65 28.16 13.00
CA LYS A 18 28.09 28.66 11.69
C LYS A 18 27.04 29.47 10.92
N ARG A 19 25.77 29.44 11.32
CA ARG A 19 24.69 30.23 10.70
C ARG A 19 24.45 31.56 11.42
N LEU A 20 25.05 31.75 12.59
CA LEU A 20 24.96 33.00 13.33
C LEU A 20 26.07 33.96 12.87
N PRO A 21 25.85 35.28 12.99
CA PRO A 21 26.94 36.25 12.91
C PRO A 21 28.03 35.91 13.91
N GLU A 22 29.29 36.08 13.51
CA GLU A 22 30.47 35.68 14.29
C GLU A 22 30.48 36.33 15.68
N GLU A 23 30.14 37.62 15.76
CA GLU A 23 30.00 38.38 17.01
C GLU A 23 28.99 37.77 17.99
N VAL A 24 27.90 37.19 17.47
CA VAL A 24 26.86 36.55 18.30
C VAL A 24 27.29 35.15 18.69
N ALA A 25 27.92 34.40 17.78
CA ALA A 25 28.39 33.05 18.07
C ALA A 25 29.47 33.03 19.17
N ASP A 26 30.36 34.03 19.17
CA ASP A 26 31.43 34.18 20.16
C ASP A 26 30.95 34.75 21.50
N SER A 27 29.76 35.35 21.53
CA SER A 27 29.15 35.88 22.76
C SER A 27 28.66 34.80 23.72
N PHE A 28 28.53 33.55 23.27
CA PHE A 28 28.01 32.46 24.09
C PHE A 28 29.03 31.93 25.10
N THR A 29 28.56 31.69 26.33
CA THR A 29 29.38 31.05 27.37
C THR A 29 29.45 29.54 27.19
N VAL A 30 30.44 28.90 27.84
CA VAL A 30 30.62 27.45 27.75
C VAL A 30 29.39 26.70 28.30
N GLU A 31 28.79 27.21 29.38
CA GLU A 31 27.59 26.64 30.00
C GLU A 31 26.38 26.74 29.07
N GLN A 32 26.23 27.87 28.36
CA GLN A 32 25.18 28.05 27.35
C GLN A 32 25.36 27.08 26.19
N LEU A 33 26.58 26.93 25.68
CA LEU A 33 26.89 26.00 24.61
C LEU A 33 26.61 24.54 25.00
N GLN A 34 26.92 24.14 26.24
CA GLN A 34 26.60 22.81 26.77
C GLN A 34 25.10 22.58 26.92
N ALA A 35 24.36 23.57 27.43
CA ALA A 35 22.89 23.50 27.53
C ALA A 35 22.24 23.39 26.14
N MET A 36 22.73 24.16 25.18
CA MET A 36 22.28 24.09 23.78
C MET A 36 22.62 22.75 23.14
N GLN A 37 23.83 22.21 23.35
CA GLN A 37 24.20 20.88 22.85
C GLN A 37 23.24 19.81 23.37
N SER A 38 22.94 19.84 24.68
CA SER A 38 22.05 18.89 25.33
C SER A 38 20.62 18.99 24.77
N ALA A 39 20.11 20.21 24.59
CA ALA A 39 18.80 20.43 23.97
C ALA A 39 18.76 19.93 22.51
N LEU A 40 19.80 20.18 21.73
CA LEU A 40 19.90 19.75 20.32
C LEU A 40 19.96 18.22 20.18
N GLN A 41 20.60 17.51 21.11
CA GLN A 41 20.62 16.05 21.11
C GLN A 41 19.23 15.43 21.30
N THR A 42 18.36 16.06 22.10
CA THR A 42 16.97 15.60 22.28
C THR A 42 16.06 15.86 21.07
N THR A 43 16.53 16.71 20.14
CA THR A 43 15.78 17.11 18.94
C THR A 43 16.07 16.18 17.76
N GLN A 44 16.74 15.04 17.98
CA GLN A 44 16.83 14.01 16.96
C GLN A 44 15.40 13.57 16.63
N TRP A 45 14.95 13.93 15.43
CA TRP A 45 13.65 13.61 14.85
C TRP A 45 13.22 12.23 15.34
N ARG A 46 12.30 12.20 16.31
CA ARG A 46 11.92 10.98 17.00
C ARG A 46 11.42 10.05 15.91
N ARG A 47 12.19 8.99 15.61
CA ARG A 47 11.91 8.08 14.49
C ARG A 47 10.43 7.72 14.52
N HIS A 48 9.66 8.24 13.57
CA HIS A 48 8.29 7.80 13.42
C HIS A 48 8.36 6.34 12.93
N PRO A 49 7.51 5.43 13.45
CA PRO A 49 7.47 4.05 12.96
C PRO A 49 7.30 3.98 11.44
N VAL A 50 6.60 4.96 10.87
CA VAL A 50 6.48 5.16 9.43
C VAL A 50 6.94 6.59 9.10
N ASP A 51 8.01 6.71 8.31
CA ASP A 51 8.47 7.96 7.70
C ASP A 51 8.86 7.67 6.24
N LEU A 52 7.90 7.82 5.33
CA LEU A 52 8.06 7.60 3.90
C LEU A 52 8.07 8.95 3.19
N ARG A 53 9.15 9.23 2.47
CA ARG A 53 9.32 10.46 1.69
C ARG A 53 9.70 10.09 0.27
N LEU A 54 8.81 10.38 -0.65
CA LEU A 54 8.92 9.97 -2.05
C LEU A 54 8.86 11.19 -2.95
N THR A 55 9.58 11.12 -4.06
CA THR A 55 9.43 12.06 -5.16
C THR A 55 8.95 11.26 -6.37
N ILE A 56 7.72 11.54 -6.80
CA ILE A 56 7.08 10.85 -7.93
C ILE A 56 7.20 11.78 -9.15
N PRO A 57 8.04 11.47 -10.14
CA PRO A 57 8.05 12.20 -11.40
C PRO A 57 6.83 11.81 -12.23
N ILE A 58 5.94 12.75 -12.52
CA ILE A 58 4.79 12.56 -13.40
C ILE A 58 4.94 13.51 -14.58
N LEU A 59 5.21 12.95 -15.76
CA LEU A 59 5.44 13.66 -17.03
C LEU A 59 6.49 14.77 -16.90
N TRP A 60 6.05 16.01 -16.66
CA TRP A 60 6.91 17.20 -16.62
C TRP A 60 7.05 17.81 -15.21
N LYS A 61 6.42 17.21 -14.19
CA LYS A 61 6.44 17.72 -12.82
C LYS A 61 6.93 16.64 -11.86
N LYS A 62 7.61 17.08 -10.79
CA LYS A 62 8.02 16.23 -9.67
C LYS A 62 7.10 16.52 -8.50
N PHE A 63 6.40 15.51 -8.02
CA PHE A 63 5.52 15.60 -6.87
C PHE A 63 6.26 15.07 -5.64
N TYR A 64 6.36 15.91 -4.61
CA TYR A 64 6.93 15.49 -3.33
C TYR A 64 5.81 15.01 -2.40
N VAL A 65 5.88 13.75 -1.99
CA VAL A 65 4.87 13.09 -1.17
C VAL A 65 5.52 12.62 0.13
N VAL A 66 4.91 12.98 1.26
CA VAL A 66 5.37 12.59 2.60
C VAL A 66 4.24 11.89 3.32
N LEU A 67 4.51 10.68 3.79
CA LEU A 67 3.62 9.91 4.65
C LEU A 67 4.35 9.61 5.96
N VAL A 68 3.88 10.21 7.04
CA VAL A 68 4.40 10.00 8.39
C VAL A 68 3.27 9.47 9.26
N ALA A 69 3.50 8.34 9.93
CA ALA A 69 2.53 7.76 10.85
C ALA A 69 3.21 7.23 12.12
N GLY A 70 2.49 7.31 13.24
CA GLY A 70 2.98 6.89 14.55
C GLY A 70 2.00 7.24 15.67
N PRO A 71 2.32 6.86 16.92
CA PRO A 71 1.48 7.15 18.07
C PRO A 71 1.32 8.66 18.26
N GLU A 72 0.07 9.12 18.43
CA GLU A 72 -0.24 10.51 18.71
C GLU A 72 0.11 10.84 20.17
N ARG A 73 1.10 11.73 20.36
CA ARG A 73 1.60 12.14 21.67
C ARG A 73 1.35 13.62 21.96
N ARG A 74 0.74 14.37 21.03
CA ARG A 74 0.46 15.80 21.17
C ARG A 74 -0.74 16.03 22.11
N SER A 75 -0.71 17.13 22.85
CA SER A 75 -1.80 17.53 23.75
C SER A 75 -3.09 17.87 22.97
N ASN A 76 -4.25 17.77 23.64
CA ASN A 76 -5.55 18.10 23.05
C ASN A 76 -5.59 19.53 22.48
N GLN A 77 -5.12 20.52 23.23
CA GLN A 77 -5.07 21.91 22.78
C GLN A 77 -4.25 22.07 21.50
N ARG A 78 -3.08 21.42 21.41
CA ARG A 78 -2.24 21.48 20.20
C ARG A 78 -2.92 20.82 19.00
N ARG A 79 -3.64 19.71 19.20
CA ARG A 79 -4.40 19.04 18.14
C ARG A 79 -5.56 19.89 17.62
N MET A 80 -6.27 20.60 18.51
CA MET A 80 -7.35 21.50 18.12
C MET A 80 -6.84 22.68 17.27
N LEU A 81 -5.74 23.31 17.70
CA LEU A 81 -5.10 24.39 16.93
C LEU A 81 -4.59 23.90 15.58
N ASP A 82 -4.02 22.69 15.52
CA ASP A 82 -3.52 22.11 14.28
C ASP A 82 -4.66 21.81 13.29
N ARG A 83 -5.79 21.24 13.77
CA ARG A 83 -6.97 21.00 12.93
C ARG A 83 -7.61 22.29 12.42
N ALA A 84 -7.56 23.38 13.20
CA ALA A 84 -8.04 24.69 12.76
C ALA A 84 -7.16 25.28 11.65
N LYS A 85 -5.84 25.07 11.71
CA LYS A 85 -4.89 25.56 10.69
C LYS A 85 -4.83 24.67 9.45
N ASN A 86 -4.96 23.36 9.63
CA ASN A 86 -4.82 22.34 8.60
C ASN A 86 -6.14 21.55 8.46
N PRO A 87 -7.19 22.16 7.87
CA PRO A 87 -8.46 21.49 7.70
C PRO A 87 -8.33 20.31 6.74
N ILE A 88 -8.85 19.15 7.14
CA ILE A 88 -8.87 17.95 6.28
C ILE A 88 -9.87 18.09 5.12
N TRP A 89 -10.94 18.87 5.31
CA TRP A 89 -12.04 19.07 4.37
C TRP A 89 -11.77 20.25 3.43
N THR A 90 -10.65 20.22 2.70
CA THR A 90 -10.43 21.13 1.58
C THR A 90 -10.94 20.49 0.29
N SER A 91 -11.34 21.32 -0.69
CA SER A 91 -11.76 20.84 -2.02
C SER A 91 -10.66 20.02 -2.69
N THR A 92 -9.39 20.39 -2.49
CA THR A 92 -8.23 19.66 -3.02
C THR A 92 -8.08 18.28 -2.37
N ASN A 93 -8.19 18.18 -1.04
CA ASN A 93 -8.14 16.89 -0.36
C ASN A 93 -9.32 15.99 -0.77
N LEU A 94 -10.51 16.56 -0.92
CA LEU A 94 -11.69 15.83 -1.39
C LEU A 94 -11.46 15.27 -2.80
N LEU A 95 -10.98 16.10 -3.73
CA LEU A 95 -10.70 15.68 -5.11
C LEU A 95 -9.60 14.60 -5.14
N PHE A 96 -8.59 14.72 -4.29
CA PHE A 96 -7.55 13.70 -4.14
C PHE A 96 -8.11 12.36 -3.66
N VAL A 97 -8.96 12.36 -2.63
CA VAL A 97 -9.59 11.13 -2.10
C VAL A 97 -10.52 10.51 -3.15
N VAL A 98 -11.36 11.31 -3.80
CA VAL A 98 -12.26 10.83 -4.87
C VAL A 98 -11.44 10.23 -6.02
N GLY A 99 -10.35 10.88 -6.42
CA GLY A 99 -9.44 10.36 -7.44
C GLY A 99 -8.77 9.03 -7.05
N LEU A 100 -8.37 8.85 -5.80
CA LEU A 100 -7.81 7.58 -5.32
C LEU A 100 -8.87 6.46 -5.30
N VAL A 101 -10.08 6.77 -4.85
CA VAL A 101 -11.19 5.80 -4.81
C VAL A 101 -11.60 5.40 -6.22
N SER A 102 -11.75 6.36 -7.14
CA SER A 102 -12.13 6.08 -8.52
C SER A 102 -11.07 5.23 -9.24
N LEU A 103 -9.78 5.51 -9.01
CA LEU A 103 -8.68 4.71 -9.55
C LEU A 103 -8.69 3.28 -8.99
N GLY A 104 -8.97 3.10 -7.70
CA GLY A 104 -9.11 1.78 -7.08
C GLY A 104 -10.28 0.98 -7.66
N ILE A 105 -11.43 1.63 -7.88
CA ILE A 105 -12.60 1.03 -8.53
C ILE A 105 -12.27 0.65 -9.98
N MET A 106 -11.65 1.53 -10.76
CA MET A 106 -11.25 1.22 -12.13
C MET A 106 -10.29 0.04 -12.21
N LEU A 107 -9.33 -0.05 -11.28
CA LEU A 107 -8.39 -1.17 -11.21
C LEU A 107 -9.12 -2.48 -10.87
N SER A 108 -10.04 -2.47 -9.90
CA SER A 108 -10.77 -3.68 -9.50
C SER A 108 -11.70 -4.19 -10.59
N LEU A 109 -12.41 -3.29 -11.29
CA LEU A 109 -13.19 -3.62 -12.47
C LEU A 109 -12.31 -4.17 -13.59
N GLY A 110 -11.16 -3.54 -13.88
CA GLY A 110 -10.21 -4.04 -14.87
C GLY A 110 -9.74 -5.47 -14.58
N LEU A 111 -9.38 -5.76 -13.33
CA LEU A 111 -8.99 -7.10 -12.88
C LEU A 111 -10.15 -8.11 -12.98
N PHE A 112 -11.37 -7.69 -12.65
CA PHE A 112 -12.56 -8.53 -12.77
C PHE A 112 -12.83 -8.94 -14.22
N GLN A 113 -12.74 -8.00 -15.16
CA GLN A 113 -12.94 -8.26 -16.59
C GLN A 113 -11.84 -9.16 -17.17
N LEU A 114 -10.59 -9.02 -16.71
CA LEU A 114 -9.50 -9.92 -17.11
C LEU A 114 -9.74 -11.36 -16.62
N LYS A 115 -10.25 -11.53 -15.40
CA LYS A 115 -10.57 -12.85 -14.84
C LYS A 115 -11.74 -13.50 -15.60
N SER A 116 -12.81 -12.75 -15.88
CA SER A 116 -13.94 -13.29 -16.63
C SER A 116 -13.54 -13.73 -18.04
N LEU A 117 -12.66 -12.98 -18.70
CA LEU A 117 -12.09 -13.39 -19.98
C LEU A 117 -11.32 -14.72 -19.85
N SER A 118 -10.43 -14.86 -18.86
CA SER A 118 -9.68 -16.11 -18.66
C SER A 118 -10.55 -17.34 -18.36
N LEU A 119 -11.69 -17.15 -17.69
CA LEU A 119 -12.61 -18.24 -17.36
C LEU A 119 -13.36 -18.76 -18.60
N ASN A 120 -13.63 -17.89 -19.57
CA ASN A 120 -14.30 -18.24 -20.83
C ASN A 120 -13.38 -18.97 -21.84
N LEU A 121 -12.06 -19.00 -21.59
CA LEU A 121 -11.10 -19.77 -22.41
C LEU A 121 -10.91 -21.22 -21.94
N LEU A 122 -11.47 -21.59 -20.79
CA LEU A 122 -11.47 -22.99 -20.35
C LEU A 122 -12.55 -23.74 -21.14
N PRO A 123 -12.21 -24.84 -21.83
CA PRO A 123 -13.23 -25.66 -22.46
C PRO A 123 -14.17 -26.17 -21.38
N SER A 124 -15.46 -25.86 -21.50
CA SER A 124 -16.48 -26.57 -20.75
C SER A 124 -16.42 -28.03 -21.19
N THR A 125 -16.15 -28.94 -20.26
CA THR A 125 -16.36 -30.37 -20.49
C THR A 125 -17.87 -30.59 -20.55
N GLU A 126 -18.48 -30.29 -21.69
CA GLU A 126 -19.84 -30.72 -21.95
C GLU A 126 -19.81 -32.25 -22.05
N ILE A 127 -20.46 -32.89 -21.09
CA ILE A 127 -20.64 -34.34 -21.10
C ILE A 127 -21.76 -34.61 -22.11
N HIS A 128 -21.47 -35.37 -23.15
CA HIS A 128 -22.44 -35.77 -24.17
C HIS A 128 -22.86 -37.22 -23.91
N PRO A 129 -23.99 -37.46 -23.19
CA PRO A 129 -24.46 -38.81 -22.95
C PRO A 129 -24.92 -39.48 -24.26
N ALA A 130 -24.56 -40.74 -24.45
CA ALA A 130 -24.97 -41.53 -25.60
C ALA A 130 -25.75 -42.79 -25.17
N GLY A 131 -26.85 -43.08 -25.86
CA GLY A 131 -27.63 -44.30 -25.67
C GLY A 131 -27.00 -45.49 -26.39
N ILE A 132 -26.90 -46.64 -25.71
CA ILE A 132 -26.30 -47.86 -26.28
C ILE A 132 -27.39 -48.72 -26.95
N PRO A 133 -27.33 -48.92 -28.27
CA PRO A 133 -28.42 -49.54 -29.03
C PRO A 133 -28.64 -51.04 -28.76
N PHE A 134 -27.68 -51.76 -28.17
CA PHE A 134 -27.73 -53.23 -28.03
C PHE A 134 -27.91 -53.72 -26.59
N LYS A 135 -28.24 -52.83 -25.64
CA LYS A 135 -28.54 -53.19 -24.24
C LYS A 135 -29.94 -52.73 -23.88
N GLU A 136 -30.90 -53.63 -24.03
CA GLU A 136 -32.34 -53.35 -23.82
C GLU A 136 -32.83 -53.73 -22.42
N SER A 137 -31.95 -54.17 -21.52
CA SER A 137 -32.32 -54.49 -20.14
C SER A 137 -31.45 -53.78 -19.11
N GLN A 138 -32.09 -53.32 -18.03
CA GLN A 138 -31.45 -52.61 -16.92
C GLN A 138 -30.29 -53.42 -16.34
N ALA A 139 -30.51 -54.72 -16.08
CA ALA A 139 -29.47 -55.60 -15.52
C ALA A 139 -28.23 -55.68 -16.41
N ALA A 140 -28.40 -55.78 -17.74
CA ALA A 140 -27.27 -55.82 -18.66
C ALA A 140 -26.55 -54.46 -18.77
N CYS A 141 -27.25 -53.34 -18.55
CA CYS A 141 -26.65 -52.01 -18.53
C CYS A 141 -25.78 -51.81 -17.28
N GLU A 142 -26.36 -52.08 -16.11
CA GLU A 142 -25.71 -51.88 -14.81
C GLU A 142 -24.51 -52.81 -14.60
N GLU A 143 -24.53 -54.03 -15.16
CA GLU A 143 -23.37 -54.94 -15.16
C GLU A 143 -22.13 -54.32 -15.82
N THR A 144 -22.31 -53.38 -16.75
CA THR A 144 -21.21 -52.66 -17.40
C THR A 144 -20.81 -51.36 -16.73
N GLY A 145 -21.35 -51.08 -15.54
CA GLY A 145 -21.06 -49.85 -14.79
C GLY A 145 -21.74 -48.59 -15.36
N ARG A 146 -22.75 -48.76 -16.23
CA ARG A 146 -23.48 -47.68 -16.89
C ARG A 146 -24.82 -47.39 -16.21
N VAL A 147 -25.42 -46.25 -16.54
CA VAL A 147 -26.67 -45.80 -15.92
C VAL A 147 -27.85 -46.12 -16.83
N TRP A 148 -28.87 -46.78 -16.27
CA TRP A 148 -30.14 -46.97 -16.95
C TRP A 148 -31.06 -45.77 -16.70
N GLN A 149 -31.46 -45.07 -17.76
CA GLN A 149 -32.31 -43.89 -17.65
C GLN A 149 -33.28 -43.82 -18.83
N ASP A 150 -34.56 -43.54 -18.55
CA ASP A 150 -35.62 -43.35 -19.54
C ASP A 150 -35.82 -44.51 -20.55
N GLY A 151 -35.47 -45.75 -20.15
CA GLY A 151 -35.59 -46.93 -21.00
C GLY A 151 -34.38 -47.18 -21.91
N GLU A 152 -33.32 -46.38 -21.77
CA GLU A 152 -32.07 -46.50 -22.50
C GLU A 152 -30.89 -46.71 -21.55
N CYS A 153 -29.85 -47.40 -22.03
CA CYS A 153 -28.58 -47.51 -21.32
C CYS A 153 -27.67 -46.36 -21.72
N ILE A 154 -27.34 -45.47 -20.77
CA ILE A 154 -26.59 -44.24 -21.00
C ILE A 154 -25.11 -44.41 -20.65
N ASP A 155 -24.24 -43.98 -21.56
CA ASP A 155 -22.80 -43.83 -21.35
C ASP A 155 -22.42 -42.34 -21.29
N TYR A 156 -21.68 -41.95 -20.24
CA TYR A 156 -21.21 -40.57 -20.02
C TYR A 156 -19.73 -40.39 -20.36
N GLU A 157 -19.03 -41.45 -20.79
CA GLU A 157 -17.57 -41.46 -20.96
C GLU A 157 -17.11 -41.25 -22.42
N HIS A 158 -17.89 -40.50 -23.21
CA HIS A 158 -17.54 -40.19 -24.60
C HIS A 158 -16.96 -38.79 -24.78
N ASP A 159 -15.74 -38.72 -25.32
CA ASP A 159 -15.15 -37.51 -25.87
C ASP A 159 -15.85 -37.19 -27.20
N PRO A 160 -16.45 -36.01 -27.39
CA PRO A 160 -17.12 -35.66 -28.65
C PRO A 160 -16.18 -35.62 -29.88
N ILE A 161 -14.87 -35.77 -29.69
CA ILE A 161 -13.85 -35.69 -30.75
C ILE A 161 -13.47 -37.08 -31.32
N PHE A 162 -13.89 -38.20 -30.73
CA PHE A 162 -13.61 -39.56 -31.23
C PHE A 162 -14.77 -40.55 -31.12
#